data_AF-A0A7S3I6E6-F1
#
_entry.id   AF-A0A7S3I6E6-F1
#
_cell.length_a   1.000
_cell.length_b   1.000
_cell.length_c   1.000
_cell.angle_alpha   90.00
_cell.angle_beta   90.00
_cell.angle_gamma   90.00
#
_symmetry.space_group_name_H-M   'P 1'
#
loop_
_entity.id
_entity.type
_entity.pdbx_description
1 polymer ?
#
loop_
_entity_poly.entity_id
_entity_poly.type
_entity_poly.pdbx_seq_one_letter_code
_entity_poly.pdbx_strand_id
1 'polypeptide(L)'
;CSGEFIVHSALELFLRNDYKVVFVSAANPYAHNAAVLKKMGINLQQAVDSGSLHYMDVFGAPFDYNSFDNLPLSLSVPNSHTTTIPSKLKQTSFSMIETLMMAHENLKQLA
;
A
#
# COMPACT_ATOMS: atom_id res chain seq x y z
N CYS A 1 -21.90 -8.24 1.31
CA CYS A 1 -21.10 -8.13 2.54
C CYS A 1 -19.63 -8.28 2.18
N SER A 2 -18.86 -7.19 2.13
CA SER A 2 -17.39 -7.36 2.11
C SER A 2 -16.98 -7.79 3.52
N GLY A 3 -16.10 -8.79 3.63
CA GLY A 3 -15.57 -9.28 4.91
C GLY A 3 -14.64 -8.29 5.62
N GLU A 4 -14.59 -7.03 5.16
CA GLU A 4 -13.69 -5.99 5.65
C GLU A 4 -13.92 -5.65 7.13
N PHE A 5 -15.17 -5.81 7.61
CA PHE A 5 -15.48 -5.59 9.02
C PHE A 5 -14.62 -6.45 9.96
N ILE A 6 -14.21 -7.65 9.52
CA ILE A 6 -13.39 -8.56 10.33
C ILE A 6 -12.03 -7.94 10.61
N VAL A 7 -11.43 -7.26 9.63
CA VAL A 7 -10.13 -6.60 9.78
C VAL A 7 -10.23 -5.46 10.79
N HIS A 8 -11.28 -4.65 10.68
CA HIS A 8 -11.56 -3.53 11.57
C HIS A 8 -11.84 -4.01 13.02
N SER A 9 -12.63 -5.07 13.19
CA SER A 9 -12.88 -5.68 14.51
C SER A 9 -11.64 -6.33 15.12
N ALA A 10 -10.79 -6.98 14.32
CA ALA A 10 -9.52 -7.52 14.80
C ALA A 10 -8.58 -6.40 15.24
N LEU A 11 -8.45 -5.33 14.45
CA LEU A 11 -7.67 -4.15 14.79
C LEU A 11 -8.12 -3.53 16.11
N GLU A 12 -9.44 -3.42 16.32
CA GLU A 12 -10.00 -2.95 17.58
C GLU A 12 -9.58 -3.85 18.76
N LEU A 13 -9.74 -5.16 18.62
CA LEU A 13 -9.40 -6.12 19.67
C LEU A 13 -7.92 -6.04 20.06
N PHE A 14 -7.02 -5.92 19.09
CA PHE A 14 -5.58 -5.83 19.37
C PHE A 14 -5.20 -4.50 20.03
N LEU A 15 -5.76 -3.39 19.56
CA LEU A 15 -5.48 -2.07 20.15
C LEU A 15 -6.01 -1.94 21.58
N ARG A 16 -7.18 -2.52 21.89
CA ARG A 16 -7.74 -2.53 23.25
C ARG A 16 -6.95 -3.36 24.26
N ASN A 17 -6.18 -4.34 23.77
CA ASN A 17 -5.33 -5.19 24.60
C ASN A 17 -3.88 -4.68 24.66
N ASP A 18 -3.63 -3.42 24.31
CA ASP A 18 -2.32 -2.77 24.33
C ASP A 18 -1.24 -3.46 23.48
N TYR A 19 -1.63 -4.20 22.45
CA TYR A 19 -0.66 -4.74 21.48
C TYR A 19 -0.20 -3.65 20.53
N LYS A 20 1.07 -3.72 20.14
CA LYS A 20 1.60 -2.92 19.03
C LYS A 20 1.10 -3.51 17.72
N VAL A 21 0.40 -2.70 16.92
CA VAL A 21 -0.19 -3.14 15.66
C VAL A 21 0.39 -2.35 14.51
N VAL A 22 0.61 -3.03 13.38
CA VAL A 22 0.91 -2.39 12.10
C VAL A 22 -0.32 -2.58 11.22
N PHE A 23 -0.92 -1.49 10.77
CA PHE A 23 -2.09 -1.53 9.89
C PHE A 23 -1.72 -0.97 8.52
N VAL A 24 -1.80 -1.84 7.52
CA VAL A 24 -1.45 -1.53 6.13
C VAL A 24 -2.74 -1.42 5.33
N SER A 25 -3.04 -0.22 4.85
CA SER A 25 -4.25 0.00 4.04
C SER A 25 -3.88 0.19 2.58
N ALA A 26 -4.30 -0.77 1.74
CA ALA A 26 -4.10 -0.72 0.28
C ALA A 26 -5.42 -0.56 -0.49
N ALA A 27 -6.56 -0.87 0.14
CA ALA A 27 -7.87 -0.89 -0.52
C ALA A 27 -8.66 0.41 -0.33
N ASN A 28 -8.45 1.12 0.78
CA ASN A 28 -9.24 2.28 1.18
C ASN A 28 -8.33 3.43 1.65
N PRO A 29 -8.70 4.70 1.40
CA PRO A 29 -7.91 5.85 1.83
C PRO A 29 -7.92 6.04 3.35
N TYR A 30 -6.92 6.74 3.90
CA TYR A 30 -6.84 7.09 5.32
C TYR A 30 -8.15 7.60 5.92
N ALA A 31 -8.81 8.54 5.22
CA ALA A 31 -10.06 9.15 5.68
C ALA A 31 -11.19 8.13 5.88
N HIS A 32 -11.26 7.09 5.04
CA HIS A 32 -12.25 6.02 5.20
C HIS A 32 -11.98 5.22 6.47
N ASN A 33 -10.74 4.72 6.61
CA ASN A 33 -10.34 3.91 7.77
C ASN A 33 -10.46 4.70 9.09
N ALA A 34 -10.09 5.98 9.09
CA ALA A 34 -10.26 6.88 10.22
C ALA A 34 -11.74 7.02 10.63
N ALA A 35 -12.65 7.15 9.66
CA ALA A 35 -14.08 7.24 9.94
C ALA A 35 -14.66 5.94 10.49
N VAL A 36 -14.21 4.78 9.99
CA VAL A 36 -14.64 3.46 10.48
C VAL A 36 -14.14 3.22 11.91
N LEU A 37 -12.86 3.45 12.17
CA LEU A 37 -12.26 3.28 13.50
C LEU A 37 -12.88 4.23 14.53
N LYS A 38 -13.18 5.47 14.14
CA LYS A 38 -13.85 6.45 15.01
C LYS A 38 -15.23 5.95 15.44
N LYS A 39 -15.97 5.25 14.58
CA LYS A 39 -17.27 4.63 14.93
C LYS A 39 -17.12 3.49 15.94
N MET A 40 -15.98 2.81 15.96
CA MET A 40 -15.66 1.76 16.94
C MET A 40 -15.05 2.33 18.24
N GLY A 41 -14.99 3.65 18.37
CA GLY A 41 -14.44 4.34 19.55
C GLY A 41 -12.93 4.46 19.56
N ILE A 42 -12.25 4.20 18.44
CA ILE A 42 -10.80 4.34 18.31
C ILE A 42 -10.48 5.58 17.50
N ASN A 43 -9.71 6.49 18.10
CA ASN A 43 -9.15 7.62 17.37
C ASN A 43 -7.85 7.18 16.69
N LEU A 44 -7.89 7.05 15.37
CA LEU A 44 -6.75 6.57 14.56
C LEU A 44 -5.50 7.44 14.76
N GLN A 45 -5.63 8.77 14.72
CA GLN A 45 -4.50 9.68 14.89
C GLN A 45 -3.86 9.52 16.27
N GLN A 46 -4.68 9.46 17.31
CA GLN A 46 -4.21 9.29 18.67
C GLN A 46 -3.47 7.95 18.87
N ALA A 47 -3.94 6.88 18.24
CA ALA A 47 -3.28 5.57 18.30
C ALA A 47 -1.93 5.55 17.57
N VAL A 48 -1.79 6.37 16.52
CA VAL A 48 -0.50 6.58 15.84
C VAL A 48 0.44 7.41 16.69
N ASP A 49 -0.05 8.53 17.24
CA ASP A 49 0.75 9.43 18.07
C ASP A 49 1.24 8.76 19.36
N SER A 50 0.45 7.84 19.93
CA SER A 50 0.85 7.04 21.10
C SER A 50 1.87 5.94 20.79
N GLY A 51 2.13 5.66 19.52
CA GLY A 51 2.99 4.56 19.06
C GLY A 51 2.38 3.17 19.23
N SER A 52 1.10 3.08 19.59
CA SER A 52 0.37 1.80 19.70
C SER A 52 0.02 1.23 18.32
N LEU A 53 -0.14 2.10 17.32
CA LEU A 53 -0.47 1.77 15.95
C LEU A 53 0.54 2.40 14.97
N HIS A 54 1.10 1.60 14.08
CA HIS A 54 1.83 2.12 12.92
C HIS A 54 0.95 1.99 11.68
N TYR A 55 0.50 3.13 11.14
CA TYR A 55 -0.37 3.17 9.97
C TYR A 55 0.43 3.37 8.69
N MET A 56 0.27 2.47 7.71
CA MET A 56 0.86 2.60 6.38
C MET A 56 -0.24 2.81 5.33
N ASP A 57 -0.22 3.98 4.68
CA ASP A 57 -1.11 4.30 3.55
C ASP A 57 -0.46 3.86 2.24
N VAL A 58 -0.90 2.71 1.73
CA VAL A 58 -0.48 2.17 0.43
C VAL A 58 -1.55 2.47 -0.64
N PHE A 59 -2.70 3.03 -0.24
CA PHE A 59 -3.78 3.39 -1.16
C PHE A 59 -3.45 4.68 -1.91
N GLY A 60 -3.09 5.74 -1.19
CA GLY A 60 -2.75 7.04 -1.79
C GLY A 60 -1.32 7.10 -2.33
N ALA A 61 -0.40 6.34 -1.70
CA ALA A 61 1.03 6.47 -1.93
C ALA A 61 1.73 5.10 -1.87
N PRO A 62 1.43 4.17 -2.81
CA PRO A 62 1.87 2.76 -2.75
C PRO A 62 3.39 2.54 -2.69
N PHE A 63 4.17 3.57 -3.02
CA PHE A 63 5.64 3.53 -3.05
C PHE A 63 6.29 4.72 -2.33
N ASP A 64 5.52 5.54 -1.61
CA ASP A 64 6.08 6.67 -0.86
C ASP A 64 6.55 6.22 0.52
N TYR A 65 7.51 5.28 0.50
CA TYR A 65 8.13 4.69 1.67
C TYR A 65 9.31 5.55 2.14
N ASN A 66 9.13 6.88 2.17
CA ASN A 66 10.16 7.82 2.64
C ASN A 66 9.95 8.24 4.10
N SER A 67 8.97 7.67 4.81
CA SER A 67 8.74 7.95 6.24
C SER A 67 9.70 7.15 7.15
N PHE A 68 11.01 7.38 6.99
CA PHE A 68 12.02 7.02 7.99
C PHE A 68 12.18 8.13 9.04
N ASP A 69 11.14 8.93 9.30
CA ASP A 69 11.26 10.21 10.02
C ASP A 69 11.64 10.11 11.51
N ASN A 70 11.94 8.93 12.05
CA ASN A 70 12.46 8.79 13.42
C ASN A 70 13.52 7.68 13.62
N LEU A 71 14.08 7.10 12.55
CA LEU A 71 15.22 6.18 12.69
C LEU A 71 16.53 6.96 12.53
N PRO A 72 17.58 6.69 13.35
CA PRO A 72 18.88 7.30 13.13
C PRO A 72 19.35 6.99 11.70
N LEU A 73 19.90 7.99 10.99
CA LEU A 73 20.38 7.86 9.60
C LEU A 73 21.37 6.70 9.37
N SER A 74 21.94 6.11 10.43
CA SER A 74 22.79 4.93 10.36
C SER A 74 22.03 3.62 10.11
N LEU A 75 20.71 3.60 10.33
CA LEU A 75 19.83 2.43 10.13
C LEU A 75 18.92 2.59 8.91
N SER A 76 18.90 3.75 8.25
CA SER A 76 18.22 3.90 6.97
C SER A 76 19.02 3.14 5.92
N VAL A 77 18.53 1.96 5.52
CA VAL A 77 19.06 1.24 4.37
C VAL A 77 18.76 2.09 3.13
N PRO A 78 19.77 2.59 2.39
CA PRO A 78 19.51 3.32 1.15
C PRO A 78 18.86 2.35 0.16
N ASN A 79 17.62 2.65 -0.24
CA ASN A 79 16.93 1.88 -1.27
C ASN A 79 17.61 2.13 -2.63
N SER A 80 18.69 1.41 -2.92
CA SER A 80 19.46 1.54 -4.16
C SER A 80 18.78 0.92 -5.40
N HIS A 81 17.59 0.32 -5.25
CA HIS A 81 17.00 -0.54 -6.28
C HIS A 81 15.62 -0.15 -6.80
N THR A 82 14.96 0.91 -6.31
CA THR A 82 13.54 1.16 -6.66
C THR A 82 13.21 2.57 -7.15
N THR A 83 14.16 3.50 -7.22
CA THR A 83 13.89 4.85 -7.77
C THR A 83 13.96 4.92 -9.30
N THR A 84 14.54 3.92 -9.97
CA THR A 84 14.61 3.87 -11.43
C THR A 84 13.83 2.69 -11.96
N ILE A 85 12.77 2.96 -12.72
CA ILE A 85 12.09 1.94 -13.54
C ILE A 85 13.16 1.20 -14.34
N PRO A 86 13.27 -0.14 -14.24
CA PRO A 86 14.27 -0.91 -14.99
C PRO A 86 14.18 -0.56 -16.47
N SER A 87 15.30 -0.30 -17.12
CA SER A 87 15.34 0.11 -18.54
C SER A 87 14.59 -0.87 -19.46
N LYS A 88 14.57 -2.16 -19.09
CA LYS A 88 13.80 -3.22 -19.77
C LYS A 88 12.27 -3.07 -19.70
N LEU A 89 11.77 -2.35 -18.68
CA LEU A 89 10.33 -2.06 -18.49
C LEU A 89 9.92 -0.70 -19.08
N LYS A 90 10.86 0.18 -19.41
CA LYS A 90 10.58 1.49 -20.03
C LYS A 90 10.20 1.40 -21.50
N GLN A 91 10.48 0.28 -22.18
CA GLN A 91 10.33 0.16 -23.64
C GLN A 91 9.00 -0.40 -24.13
N THR A 92 8.08 -0.82 -23.25
CA THR A 92 6.77 -1.30 -23.69
C THR A 92 5.72 -0.20 -23.65
N SER A 93 5.96 0.88 -24.39
CA SER A 93 4.88 1.75 -24.87
C SER A 93 4.53 1.25 -26.27
N PHE A 94 3.62 0.28 -26.36
CA PHE A 94 3.15 -0.17 -27.67
C PHE A 94 2.26 0.91 -28.27
N SER A 95 2.68 1.44 -29.41
CA SER A 95 1.76 2.16 -30.27
C SER A 95 0.63 1.21 -30.69
N MET A 96 -0.58 1.73 -30.93
CA MET A 96 -1.74 0.92 -31.30
C MET A 96 -1.47 0.00 -32.52
N ILE A 97 -0.55 0.43 -33.40
CA ILE A 97 -0.11 -0.31 -34.59
C ILE A 97 0.75 -1.52 -34.20
N GLU A 98 1.68 -1.39 -33.25
CA GLU A 98 2.53 -2.50 -32.79
C GLU A 98 1.71 -3.59 -32.09
N THR A 99 0.69 -3.20 -31.32
CA THR A 99 -0.23 -4.15 -30.67
C THR A 99 -1.01 -4.98 -31.69
N LEU A 100 -1.49 -4.36 -32.77
CA LEU A 100 -2.20 -5.04 -33.87
C LEU A 100 -1.30 -6.02 -34.62
N MET A 101 -0.03 -5.65 -34.86
CA MET A 101 0.93 -6.52 -35.54
C MET A 101 1.30 -7.75 -34.70
N MET A 102 1.54 -7.57 -33.39
CA MET A 102 1.83 -8.69 -32.49
C MET A 102 0.64 -9.65 -32.35
N ALA A 103 -0.58 -9.12 -32.27
CA ALA A 103 -1.78 -9.95 -32.24
C ALA A 103 -1.94 -10.77 -33.53
N HIS A 104 -1.66 -10.17 -34.69
CA HIS A 104 -1.72 -10.86 -35.98
C HIS A 104 -0.69 -11.98 -36.12
N GLU A 105 0.56 -11.75 -35.66
CA GLU A 105 1.60 -12.79 -35.70
C GLU A 105 1.31 -13.95 -34.75
N ASN A 106 0.86 -13.66 -33.53
CA ASN A 106 0.53 -14.70 -32.55
C ASN A 106 -0.66 -15.56 -33.01
N LEU A 107 -1.65 -14.97 -33.69
CA LEU A 107 -2.77 -15.71 -34.27
C LEU A 107 -2.35 -16.60 -35.44
N LYS A 108 -1.37 -16.18 -36.26
CA LYS A 108 -0.83 -17.02 -37.34
C LYS A 108 -0.09 -18.26 -36.83
N GLN A 109 0.55 -18.19 -35.67
CA GLN A 109 1.24 -19.34 -35.08
C GLN A 109 0.29 -20.38 -34.48
N LEU A 110 -0.99 -20.04 -34.32
CA LEU A 110 -2.02 -20.93 -33.77
C LEU A 110 -2.89 -21.59 -34.85
N ALA A 111 -2.66 -21.29 -36.13
CA ALA A 111 -3.33 -21.90 -37.28
C ALA A 111 -2.37 -22.82 -38.05
#